data_AF-A0A6L9JG97-F1
#
_entry.id   AF-A0A6L9JG97-F1
#
_cell.length_a   1.000
_cell.length_b   1.000
_cell.length_c   1.000
_cell.angle_alpha   90.00
_cell.angle_beta   90.00
_cell.angle_gamma   90.00
#
_symmetry.space_group_name_H-M   'P 1'
#
loop_
_entity.id
_entity.type
_entity.pdbx_description
1 polymer ?
#
loop_
_entity_poly.entity_id
_entity_poly.type
_entity_poly.pdbx_seq_one_letter_code
_entity_poly.pdbx_strand_id
1 'polypeptide(L)'
;MRRTALLLIQRHSGNIAGTSNSSLQQVPPYRFPIMLKRASKAVKQLIQLGDRLFRATENEINAEQQVLQQSQVIKLSAFAIELQQQAIEIAQASKAALEASKNMAQQRYEHYYGLYEENLSGLEISAIALKTTSEITRMAAVPFHIMSAAVETLPNIFGLAVGGGNYAAPLVRTALVAEITGLTLGMTADRLQDGANYQQRRQDWEIEWKQAQSEINIIDKQLKEQELLIQSAQISLREAQAQRNAAVELYEFITTGFLVVPTYQWLMNRLSILYAPAYDAVLSLCLMVEAGWRYEVGDYQQQGFLSRPMLGIIPIGAFWRANHYNWIYSKWKRLGYSVTNAV
;
A
#
# COMPACT_ATOMS: atom_id res chain seq x y z
N MET A 1 -24.51 -7.97 15.32
CA MET A 1 -25.81 -8.62 15.63
C MET A 1 -25.80 -10.06 15.13
N ARG A 2 -25.31 -11.03 15.91
CA ARG A 2 -25.80 -12.40 15.84
C ARG A 2 -26.00 -12.86 17.27
N ARG A 3 -27.28 -12.92 17.62
CA ARG A 3 -27.79 -13.40 18.89
C ARG A 3 -27.25 -14.81 19.09
N THR A 4 -26.38 -15.00 20.07
CA THR A 4 -26.29 -16.26 20.79
C THR A 4 -27.69 -16.51 21.34
N ALA A 5 -28.50 -17.23 20.57
CA ALA A 5 -29.73 -17.79 21.07
C ALA A 5 -29.30 -18.83 22.10
N LEU A 6 -29.08 -18.35 23.32
CA LEU A 6 -29.23 -19.11 24.54
C LEU A 6 -30.60 -19.80 24.41
N LEU A 7 -30.59 -21.01 23.86
CA LEU A 7 -31.63 -21.98 24.16
C LEU A 7 -31.45 -22.27 25.66
N LEU A 8 -31.98 -21.34 26.47
CA LEU A 8 -32.51 -21.64 27.77
C LEU A 8 -33.54 -22.72 27.51
N ILE A 9 -33.09 -23.97 27.58
CA ILE A 9 -33.95 -25.04 28.02
C ILE A 9 -34.32 -24.62 29.44
N GLN A 10 -35.39 -23.83 29.52
CA GLN A 10 -36.15 -23.62 30.73
C GLN A 10 -36.73 -25.00 31.02
N ARG A 11 -35.91 -25.87 31.64
CA ARG A 11 -36.45 -26.97 32.42
C ARG A 11 -37.38 -26.24 33.38
N HIS A 12 -38.68 -26.40 33.15
CA HIS A 12 -39.67 -26.16 34.19
C HIS A 12 -39.04 -26.70 35.46
N SER A 13 -38.81 -25.82 36.42
CA SER A 13 -38.64 -26.19 37.81
C SER A 13 -39.95 -26.84 38.23
N GLY A 14 -40.17 -28.07 37.77
CA GLY A 14 -40.85 -29.06 38.56
C GLY A 14 -40.12 -29.01 39.89
N ASN A 15 -40.82 -28.44 40.86
CA ASN A 15 -40.40 -28.25 42.21
C ASN A 15 -40.03 -29.64 42.75
N ILE A 16 -38.79 -30.09 42.50
CA ILE A 16 -38.18 -31.11 43.34
C ILE A 16 -37.84 -30.33 44.59
N ALA A 17 -38.87 -30.12 45.39
CA ALA A 17 -38.75 -29.76 46.78
C ALA A 17 -37.53 -30.52 47.33
N GLY A 18 -36.76 -29.85 48.19
CA GLY A 18 -35.84 -30.52 49.08
C GLY A 18 -36.62 -31.48 49.96
N THR A 19 -37.02 -32.63 49.40
CA THR A 19 -37.38 -33.80 50.16
C THR A 19 -36.05 -34.33 50.64
N SER A 20 -35.75 -33.98 51.88
CA SER A 20 -34.83 -34.67 52.76
C SER A 20 -35.07 -36.19 52.68
N ASN A 21 -34.41 -36.86 51.75
CA ASN A 21 -34.15 -38.29 51.82
C ASN A 21 -32.73 -38.48 52.33
N SER A 22 -32.45 -37.99 53.54
CA SER A 22 -31.38 -38.53 54.40
C SER A 22 -31.70 -39.96 54.85
N SER A 23 -32.88 -40.48 54.53
CA SER A 23 -33.44 -41.75 55.01
C SER A 23 -33.55 -42.86 53.97
N LEU A 24 -33.05 -42.68 52.73
CA LEU A 24 -32.99 -43.76 51.73
C LEU A 24 -31.67 -43.74 50.95
N GLN A 25 -30.54 -43.56 51.64
CA GLN A 25 -29.27 -44.07 51.12
C GLN A 25 -29.40 -45.60 51.06
N GLN A 26 -29.92 -46.13 49.95
CA GLN A 26 -30.05 -47.57 49.75
C GLN A 26 -28.66 -48.18 49.91
N VAL A 27 -28.47 -48.93 50.99
CA VAL A 27 -27.25 -49.67 51.22
C VAL A 27 -27.12 -50.66 50.06
N PRO A 28 -26.06 -50.55 49.25
CA PRO A 28 -25.92 -51.39 48.07
C PRO A 28 -25.78 -52.86 48.49
N PRO A 29 -26.34 -53.82 47.72
CA PRO A 29 -26.23 -55.25 48.03
C PRO A 29 -24.82 -55.82 47.84
N TYR A 30 -23.87 -55.03 47.32
CA TYR A 30 -22.50 -55.42 47.05
C TYR A 30 -21.53 -54.77 48.04
N ARG A 31 -20.47 -55.51 48.41
CA ARG A 31 -19.40 -55.03 49.28
C ARG A 31 -18.73 -53.75 48.77
N PHE A 32 -18.36 -52.86 49.70
CA PHE A 32 -17.78 -51.54 49.44
C PHE A 32 -16.59 -51.58 48.45
N PRO A 33 -15.57 -52.47 48.57
CA PRO A 33 -14.42 -52.45 47.65
C PRO A 33 -14.80 -52.74 46.19
N ILE A 34 -15.85 -53.52 45.95
CA ILE A 34 -16.32 -53.85 44.60
C ILE A 34 -17.10 -52.67 44.02
N MET A 35 -17.98 -52.06 44.83
CA MET A 35 -18.70 -50.85 44.48
C MET A 35 -17.76 -49.68 44.20
N LEU A 36 -16.72 -49.50 45.01
CA LEU A 36 -15.69 -48.47 44.86
C LEU A 36 -14.98 -48.57 43.50
N LYS A 37 -14.58 -49.78 43.10
CA LYS A 37 -13.94 -50.01 41.77
C LYS A 37 -14.88 -49.64 40.62
N ARG A 38 -16.17 -49.97 40.73
CA ARG A 38 -17.18 -49.65 39.70
C ARG A 38 -17.45 -48.14 39.62
N ALA A 39 -17.60 -47.46 40.76
CA ALA A 39 -17.77 -46.02 40.80
C ALA A 39 -16.52 -45.28 40.29
N SER A 40 -15.32 -45.73 40.66
CA SER A 40 -14.07 -45.17 40.12
C SER A 40 -13.99 -45.29 38.60
N LYS A 41 -14.42 -46.43 38.02
CA LYS A 41 -14.51 -46.61 36.56
C LYS A 41 -15.52 -45.64 35.92
N ALA A 42 -16.69 -45.46 36.54
CA ALA A 42 -17.73 -44.55 36.07
C ALA A 42 -17.28 -43.07 36.14
N VAL A 43 -16.60 -42.67 37.21
CA VAL A 43 -15.97 -41.34 37.34
C VAL A 43 -14.92 -41.11 36.26
N LYS A 44 -14.06 -42.10 35.96
CA LYS A 44 -13.09 -41.99 34.86
C LYS A 44 -13.78 -41.79 33.51
N GLN A 45 -14.89 -42.48 33.25
CA GLN A 45 -15.67 -42.30 32.02
C GLN A 45 -16.31 -40.90 31.94
N LEU A 46 -16.78 -40.36 33.07
CA LEU A 46 -17.31 -39.00 33.14
C LEU A 46 -16.23 -37.95 32.86
N ILE A 47 -15.02 -38.12 33.41
CA ILE A 47 -13.87 -37.25 33.13
C ILE A 47 -13.55 -37.28 31.63
N GLN A 48 -13.48 -38.47 31.03
CA GLN A 48 -13.25 -38.61 29.58
C GLN A 48 -14.34 -37.93 28.74
N LEU A 49 -15.60 -37.94 29.19
CA LEU A 49 -16.69 -37.22 28.52
C LEU A 49 -16.52 -35.70 28.67
N GLY A 50 -16.10 -35.22 29.83
CA GLY A 50 -15.77 -33.82 30.08
C GLY A 50 -14.64 -33.32 29.19
N ASP A 51 -13.55 -34.10 29.05
CA ASP A 51 -12.44 -33.77 28.15
C ASP A 51 -12.87 -33.71 26.69
N ARG A 52 -13.78 -34.59 26.25
CA ARG A 52 -14.33 -34.56 24.89
C ARG A 52 -15.18 -33.32 24.64
N LEU A 53 -16.01 -32.93 25.60
CA LEU A 53 -16.80 -31.69 25.52
C LEU A 53 -15.88 -30.47 25.45
N PHE A 54 -14.85 -30.41 26.30
CA PHE A 54 -13.88 -29.32 26.31
C PHE A 54 -13.11 -29.22 24.98
N ARG A 55 -12.64 -30.35 24.43
CA ARG A 55 -12.01 -30.38 23.10
C ARG A 55 -12.96 -29.91 21.99
N ALA A 56 -14.24 -30.28 22.06
CA ALA A 56 -15.23 -29.80 21.09
C ALA A 56 -15.42 -28.28 21.16
N THR A 57 -15.45 -27.69 22.37
CA THR A 57 -15.51 -26.23 22.55
C THR A 57 -14.25 -25.52 22.08
N GLU A 58 -13.07 -26.09 22.34
CA GLU A 58 -11.80 -25.52 21.88
C GLU A 58 -11.73 -25.52 20.35
N ASN A 59 -12.16 -26.61 19.70
CA ASN A 59 -12.22 -26.69 18.25
C ASN A 59 -13.25 -25.72 17.64
N GLU A 60 -14.39 -25.49 18.30
CA GLU A 60 -15.36 -24.46 17.87
C GLU A 60 -14.73 -23.07 17.86
N ILE A 61 -14.08 -22.68 18.96
CA ILE A 61 -13.44 -21.36 19.11
C ILE A 61 -12.31 -21.20 18.09
N ASN A 62 -11.50 -22.25 17.89
CA ASN A 62 -10.42 -22.23 16.90
C ASN A 62 -10.98 -22.09 15.47
N ALA A 63 -12.07 -22.77 15.13
CA ALA A 63 -12.74 -22.64 13.84
C ALA A 63 -13.34 -21.23 13.64
N GLU A 64 -13.98 -20.66 14.67
CA GLU A 64 -14.51 -19.29 14.63
C GLU A 64 -13.38 -18.26 14.43
N GLN A 65 -12.26 -18.43 15.15
CA GLN A 65 -11.09 -17.59 15.00
C GLN A 65 -10.52 -17.65 13.56
N GLN A 66 -10.40 -18.85 12.99
CA GLN A 66 -9.94 -19.03 11.60
C GLN A 66 -10.86 -18.31 10.60
N VAL A 67 -12.17 -18.44 10.75
CA VAL A 67 -13.16 -17.74 9.91
C VAL A 67 -13.04 -16.22 10.05
N LEU A 68 -12.86 -15.72 11.28
CA LEU A 68 -12.70 -14.29 11.53
C LEU A 68 -11.43 -13.74 10.90
N GLN A 69 -10.29 -14.41 11.10
CA GLN A 69 -9.00 -14.03 10.51
C GLN A 69 -9.11 -14.00 8.98
N GLN A 70 -9.70 -15.03 8.38
CA GLN A 70 -9.85 -15.09 6.93
C GLN A 70 -10.79 -13.99 6.40
N SER A 71 -11.88 -13.68 7.12
CA SER A 71 -12.76 -12.56 6.77
C SER A 71 -12.02 -11.21 6.82
N GLN A 72 -11.11 -11.01 7.78
CA GLN A 72 -10.28 -9.81 7.86
C GLN A 72 -9.31 -9.71 6.68
N VAL A 73 -8.68 -10.82 6.28
CA VAL A 73 -7.82 -10.87 5.08
C VAL A 73 -8.59 -10.45 3.83
N ILE A 74 -9.81 -10.97 3.64
CA ILE A 74 -10.66 -10.58 2.49
C ILE A 74 -11.01 -9.09 2.54
N LYS A 75 -11.34 -8.54 3.71
CA LYS A 75 -11.62 -7.10 3.86
C LYS A 75 -10.39 -6.25 3.54
N LEU A 76 -9.21 -6.63 4.04
CA LEU A 76 -7.95 -5.93 3.79
C LEU A 76 -7.53 -5.98 2.33
N SER A 77 -7.79 -7.09 1.63
CA SER A 77 -7.49 -7.22 0.20
C SER A 77 -8.22 -6.20 -0.68
N ALA A 78 -9.38 -5.68 -0.25
CA ALA A 78 -10.08 -4.63 -0.99
C ALA A 78 -9.27 -3.33 -1.01
N PHE A 79 -8.70 -2.93 0.13
CA PHE A 79 -7.83 -1.76 0.22
C PHE A 79 -6.53 -1.96 -0.58
N ALA A 80 -5.98 -3.17 -0.59
CA ALA A 80 -4.80 -3.48 -1.40
C ALA A 80 -5.07 -3.32 -2.90
N ILE A 81 -6.23 -3.75 -3.38
CA ILE A 81 -6.64 -3.58 -4.78
C ILE A 81 -6.84 -2.09 -5.12
N GLU A 82 -7.52 -1.34 -4.26
CA GLU A 82 -7.74 0.10 -4.44
C GLU A 82 -6.41 0.87 -4.49
N LEU A 83 -5.46 0.53 -3.61
CA LEU A 83 -4.13 1.12 -3.61
C LEU A 83 -3.39 0.87 -4.93
N GLN A 84 -3.47 -0.35 -5.47
CA GLN A 84 -2.84 -0.67 -6.76
C GLN A 84 -3.53 0.03 -7.94
N GLN A 85 -4.85 0.24 -7.88
CA GLN A 85 -5.56 1.04 -8.89
C GLN A 85 -5.08 2.50 -8.87
N GLN A 86 -4.98 3.11 -7.69
CA GLN A 86 -4.44 4.47 -7.54
C GLN A 86 -2.99 4.58 -8.04
N ALA A 87 -2.16 3.56 -7.78
CA ALA A 87 -0.79 3.52 -8.29
C ALA A 87 -0.73 3.54 -9.83
N ILE A 88 -1.66 2.86 -10.51
CA ILE A 88 -1.79 2.89 -11.98
C ILE A 88 -2.19 4.29 -12.45
N GLU A 89 -3.17 4.93 -11.79
CA GLU A 89 -3.61 6.29 -12.14
C GLU A 89 -2.47 7.31 -12.00
N ILE A 90 -1.72 7.24 -10.89
CA ILE A 90 -0.54 8.10 -10.67
C ILE A 90 0.52 7.86 -11.77
N ALA A 91 0.77 6.61 -12.12
CA ALA A 91 1.72 6.26 -13.17
C ALA A 91 1.26 6.78 -14.55
N GLN A 92 -0.04 6.75 -14.84
CA GLN A 92 -0.61 7.31 -16.07
C GLN A 92 -0.53 8.85 -16.09
N ALA A 93 -0.82 9.51 -14.98
CA ALA A 93 -0.69 10.97 -14.87
C ALA A 93 0.78 11.41 -15.08
N SER A 94 1.74 10.67 -14.53
CA SER A 94 3.17 10.90 -14.75
C SER A 94 3.56 10.73 -16.23
N LYS A 95 3.01 9.73 -16.93
CA LYS A 95 3.20 9.56 -18.38
C LYS A 95 2.68 10.79 -19.15
N ALA A 96 1.47 11.26 -18.85
CA ALA A 96 0.90 12.44 -19.50
C ALA A 96 1.75 13.71 -19.28
N ALA A 97 2.32 13.87 -18.08
CA ALA A 97 3.24 14.98 -17.80
C ALA A 97 4.53 14.89 -18.63
N LEU A 98 5.10 13.69 -18.79
CA LEU A 98 6.27 13.47 -19.64
C LEU A 98 5.97 13.71 -21.13
N GLU A 99 4.78 13.34 -21.60
CA GLU A 99 4.34 13.63 -22.97
C GLU A 99 4.22 15.14 -23.23
N ALA A 100 3.68 15.90 -22.26
CA ALA A 100 3.64 17.36 -22.35
C ALA A 100 5.06 17.97 -22.35
N SER A 101 5.96 17.45 -21.51
CA SER A 101 7.37 17.87 -21.50
C SER A 101 8.06 17.58 -22.84
N LYS A 102 7.80 16.41 -23.45
CA LYS A 102 8.31 16.07 -24.78
C LYS A 102 7.83 17.06 -25.83
N ASN A 103 6.55 17.42 -25.82
CA ASN A 103 5.99 18.40 -26.76
C ASN A 103 6.67 19.77 -26.61
N MET A 104 6.94 20.22 -25.38
CA MET A 104 7.70 21.45 -25.13
C MET A 104 9.11 21.38 -25.72
N ALA A 105 9.83 20.28 -25.51
CA ALA A 105 11.16 20.09 -26.08
C ALA A 105 11.13 20.02 -27.62
N GLN A 106 10.09 19.39 -28.20
CA GLN A 106 9.84 19.32 -29.63
C GLN A 106 9.63 20.71 -30.24
N GLN A 107 8.81 21.56 -29.61
CA GLN A 107 8.61 22.93 -30.07
C GLN A 107 9.90 23.75 -30.05
N ARG A 108 10.75 23.58 -29.02
CA ARG A 108 12.07 24.23 -28.99
C ARG A 108 12.98 23.73 -30.12
N TYR A 109 13.00 22.42 -30.35
CA TYR A 109 13.75 21.83 -31.46
C TYR A 109 13.30 22.42 -32.80
N GLU A 110 12.01 22.41 -33.10
CA GLU A 110 11.46 22.91 -34.35
C GLU A 110 11.75 24.40 -34.55
N HIS A 111 11.64 25.19 -33.48
CA HIS A 111 11.94 26.61 -33.51
C HIS A 111 13.42 26.89 -33.85
N TYR A 112 14.37 26.34 -33.08
CA TYR A 112 15.79 26.60 -33.29
C TYR A 112 16.35 25.93 -34.54
N TYR A 113 15.82 24.77 -34.92
CA TYR A 113 16.19 24.11 -36.17
C TYR A 113 15.72 24.94 -37.37
N GLY A 114 14.50 25.49 -37.33
CA GLY A 114 14.01 26.41 -38.37
C GLY A 114 14.87 27.67 -38.51
N LEU A 115 15.27 28.30 -37.39
CA LEU A 115 16.20 29.44 -37.39
C LEU A 115 17.58 29.07 -37.96
N TYR A 116 18.09 27.87 -37.65
CA TYR A 116 19.36 27.38 -38.15
C TYR A 116 19.36 27.11 -39.67
N GLU A 117 18.25 26.57 -40.19
CA GLU A 117 18.04 26.34 -41.63
C GLU A 117 17.87 27.65 -42.41
N GLU A 118 17.09 28.60 -41.88
CA GLU A 118 16.91 29.92 -42.51
C GLU A 118 18.23 30.72 -42.51
N ASN A 119 19.02 30.64 -41.42
CA ASN A 119 20.32 31.28 -41.20
C ASN A 119 20.29 32.84 -41.21
N LEU A 120 20.02 33.42 -42.38
CA LEU A 120 19.92 34.86 -42.60
C LEU A 120 18.52 35.17 -43.13
N SER A 121 17.79 36.00 -42.40
CA SER A 121 16.48 36.46 -42.85
C SER A 121 16.61 37.32 -44.11
N GLY A 122 15.57 37.37 -44.94
CA GLY A 122 15.58 38.20 -46.15
C GLY A 122 15.86 39.69 -45.87
N LEU A 123 15.43 40.19 -44.69
CA LEU A 123 15.74 41.54 -44.24
C LEU A 123 17.23 41.73 -43.93
N GLU A 124 17.87 40.77 -43.27
CA GLU A 124 19.31 40.83 -42.98
C GLU A 124 20.15 40.81 -44.26
N ILE A 125 19.77 39.96 -45.23
CA ILE A 125 20.41 39.93 -46.55
C ILE A 125 20.28 41.30 -47.25
N SER A 126 19.09 41.90 -47.22
CA SER A 126 18.86 43.22 -47.81
C SER A 126 19.64 44.33 -47.10
N ALA A 127 19.78 44.25 -45.78
CA ALA A 127 20.54 45.21 -44.98
C ALA A 127 22.04 45.14 -45.32
N ILE A 128 22.59 43.92 -45.44
CA ILE A 128 23.98 43.72 -45.89
C ILE A 128 24.16 44.31 -47.30
N ALA A 129 23.25 44.04 -48.23
CA ALA A 129 23.33 44.56 -49.60
C ALA A 129 23.27 46.10 -49.66
N LEU A 130 22.39 46.73 -48.88
CA LEU A 130 22.30 48.19 -48.78
C LEU A 130 23.56 48.82 -48.17
N LYS A 131 24.11 48.22 -47.11
CA LYS A 131 25.40 48.65 -46.51
C LYS A 131 26.53 48.58 -47.54
N THR A 132 26.66 47.47 -48.26
CA THR A 132 27.68 47.32 -49.31
C THR A 132 27.48 48.30 -50.47
N THR A 133 26.23 48.53 -50.90
CA THR A 133 25.94 49.52 -51.96
C THR A 133 26.29 50.94 -51.52
N SER A 134 26.02 51.29 -50.25
CA SER A 134 26.40 52.58 -49.66
C SER A 134 27.93 52.77 -49.63
N GLU A 135 28.68 51.73 -49.25
CA GLU A 135 30.15 51.75 -49.28
C GLU A 135 30.68 52.06 -50.69
N ILE A 136 30.20 51.32 -51.69
CA ILE A 136 30.63 51.47 -53.09
C ILE A 136 30.26 52.86 -53.63
N THR A 137 29.05 53.32 -53.37
CA THR A 137 28.58 54.64 -53.84
C THR A 137 29.43 55.77 -53.25
N ARG A 138 29.79 55.68 -51.97
CA ARG A 138 30.63 56.69 -51.32
C ARG A 138 32.07 56.69 -51.85
N MET A 139 32.63 55.53 -52.17
CA MET A 139 33.94 55.44 -52.84
C MET A 139 33.89 56.00 -54.27
N ALA A 140 32.82 55.75 -55.01
CA ALA A 140 32.65 56.26 -56.37
C ALA A 140 32.58 57.80 -56.44
N ALA A 141 32.27 58.49 -55.34
CA ALA A 141 32.28 59.95 -55.25
C ALA A 141 33.70 60.56 -55.20
N VAL A 142 34.72 59.77 -54.84
CA VAL A 142 36.11 60.25 -54.65
C VAL A 142 36.69 60.93 -55.90
N PRO A 143 36.62 60.36 -57.12
CA PRO A 143 37.13 61.02 -58.32
C PRO A 143 36.43 62.35 -58.61
N PHE A 144 35.12 62.43 -58.35
CA PHE A 144 34.35 63.66 -58.54
C PHE A 144 34.79 64.77 -57.57
N HIS A 145 35.10 64.43 -56.31
CA HIS A 145 35.67 65.39 -55.35
C HIS A 145 37.08 65.86 -55.71
N ILE A 146 37.88 65.01 -56.35
CA ILE A 146 39.22 65.38 -56.84
C ILE A 146 39.08 66.30 -58.07
N MET A 147 38.21 65.96 -59.01
CA MET A 147 37.93 66.79 -60.19
C MET A 147 37.35 68.15 -59.80
N SER A 148 36.44 68.23 -58.83
CA SER A 148 35.91 69.50 -58.34
C SER A 148 37.02 70.41 -57.79
N ALA A 149 38.04 69.83 -57.13
CA ALA A 149 39.19 70.57 -56.64
C ALA A 149 39.96 71.26 -57.78
N ALA A 150 40.12 70.57 -58.91
CA ALA A 150 40.82 71.11 -60.08
C ALA A 150 40.01 72.20 -60.81
N VAL A 151 38.68 72.17 -60.72
CA VAL A 151 37.81 73.21 -61.29
C VAL A 151 37.74 74.43 -60.38
N GLU A 152 37.70 74.26 -59.05
CA GLU A 152 37.65 75.35 -58.07
C GLU A 152 38.93 76.19 -58.00
N THR A 153 40.06 75.66 -58.47
CA THR A 153 41.33 76.40 -58.58
C THR A 153 41.40 77.29 -59.82
N LEU A 154 40.51 77.12 -60.79
CA LEU A 154 40.45 77.99 -61.98
C LEU A 154 39.87 79.37 -61.59
N PRO A 155 40.41 80.47 -62.15
CA PRO A 155 39.87 81.81 -61.91
C PRO A 155 38.44 81.91 -62.48
N ASN A 156 37.52 82.47 -61.69
CA ASN A 156 36.11 82.66 -62.06
C ASN A 156 35.72 84.13 -62.24
N ILE A 157 36.60 85.09 -61.91
CA ILE A 157 36.42 86.53 -62.12
C ILE A 157 37.42 87.00 -63.19
N PHE A 158 36.89 87.61 -64.26
CA PHE A 158 37.67 88.14 -65.39
C PHE A 158 37.29 89.61 -65.66
N GLY A 159 38.27 90.45 -66.02
CA GLY A 159 38.07 91.88 -66.31
C GLY A 159 39.21 92.76 -65.78
N LEU A 160 38.89 93.93 -65.20
CA LEU A 160 39.87 94.84 -64.58
C LEU A 160 40.53 94.25 -63.30
N ALA A 161 39.95 93.18 -62.74
CA ALA A 161 40.55 92.35 -61.71
C ALA A 161 40.49 90.88 -62.18
N VAL A 162 41.61 90.16 -62.09
CA VAL A 162 41.71 88.73 -62.45
C VAL A 162 41.99 87.94 -61.17
N GLY A 163 41.11 86.98 -60.84
CA GLY A 163 41.25 86.19 -59.62
C GLY A 163 40.04 85.31 -59.29
N GLY A 164 39.90 84.95 -58.02
CA GLY A 164 38.75 84.20 -57.49
C GLY A 164 38.90 82.68 -57.39
N GLY A 165 40.03 82.12 -57.85
CA GLY A 165 40.35 80.69 -57.66
C GLY A 165 40.67 80.37 -56.19
N ASN A 166 40.13 79.25 -55.69
CA ASN A 166 40.35 78.82 -54.30
C ASN A 166 41.57 77.89 -54.21
N TYR A 167 42.74 78.45 -53.92
CA TYR A 167 43.99 77.67 -53.82
C TYR A 167 44.05 76.71 -52.61
N ALA A 168 43.16 76.88 -51.61
CA ALA A 168 43.04 75.92 -50.51
C ALA A 168 42.21 74.67 -50.90
N ALA A 169 41.47 74.71 -52.02
CA ALA A 169 40.56 73.65 -52.44
C ALA A 169 41.26 72.28 -52.59
N PRO A 170 42.46 72.14 -53.18
CA PRO A 170 43.14 70.83 -53.26
C PRO A 170 43.41 70.22 -51.89
N LEU A 171 43.89 71.01 -50.92
CA LEU A 171 44.18 70.52 -49.56
C LEU A 171 42.90 70.07 -48.84
N VAL A 172 41.84 70.89 -48.89
CA VAL A 172 40.54 70.54 -48.28
C VAL A 172 39.95 69.27 -48.91
N ARG A 173 40.06 69.12 -50.23
CA ARG A 173 39.54 67.94 -50.95
C ARG A 173 40.37 66.68 -50.66
N THR A 174 41.69 66.79 -50.49
CA THR A 174 42.51 65.65 -50.03
C THR A 174 42.15 65.18 -48.61
N ALA A 175 41.86 66.11 -47.69
CA ALA A 175 41.37 65.76 -46.35
C ALA A 175 40.02 65.03 -46.41
N LEU A 176 39.10 65.49 -47.27
CA LEU A 176 37.81 64.84 -47.51
C LEU A 176 37.97 63.43 -48.11
N VAL A 177 38.95 63.21 -49.01
CA VAL A 177 39.25 61.87 -49.53
C VAL A 177 39.78 60.94 -48.42
N ALA A 178 40.65 61.44 -47.55
CA ALA A 178 41.12 60.68 -46.39
C ALA A 178 39.97 60.35 -45.42
N GLU A 179 39.05 61.28 -45.19
CA GLU A 179 37.83 61.08 -44.39
C GLU A 179 36.91 60.02 -45.01
N ILE A 180 36.61 60.13 -46.31
CA ILE A 180 35.81 59.12 -47.03
C ILE A 180 36.45 57.74 -46.90
N THR A 181 37.77 57.65 -47.09
CA THR A 181 38.51 56.39 -46.99
C THR A 181 38.42 55.82 -45.57
N GLY A 182 38.64 56.64 -44.54
CA GLY A 182 38.51 56.25 -43.13
C GLY A 182 37.10 55.76 -42.80
N LEU A 183 36.07 56.47 -43.24
CA LEU A 183 34.69 56.04 -43.07
C LEU A 183 34.39 54.73 -43.80
N THR A 184 34.97 54.49 -44.98
CA THR A 184 34.75 53.22 -45.73
C THR A 184 35.41 52.04 -45.05
N LEU A 185 36.62 52.23 -44.52
CA LEU A 185 37.27 51.22 -43.68
C LEU A 185 36.42 50.92 -42.42
N GLY A 186 35.86 51.94 -41.78
CA GLY A 186 34.91 51.78 -40.67
C GLY A 186 33.69 50.95 -41.05
N MET A 187 32.99 51.29 -42.15
CA MET A 187 31.83 50.52 -42.62
C MET A 187 32.18 49.06 -42.95
N THR A 188 33.35 48.82 -43.59
CA THR A 188 33.77 47.44 -43.86
C THR A 188 34.09 46.65 -42.59
N ALA A 189 34.64 47.31 -41.56
CA ALA A 189 34.87 46.69 -40.25
C ALA A 189 33.53 46.35 -39.57
N ASP A 190 32.55 47.27 -39.59
CA ASP A 190 31.21 47.02 -39.07
C ASP A 190 30.54 45.84 -39.79
N ARG A 191 30.67 45.76 -41.13
CA ARG A 191 30.14 44.64 -41.92
C ARG A 191 30.79 43.30 -41.56
N LEU A 192 32.10 43.28 -41.34
CA LEU A 192 32.82 42.08 -40.90
C LEU A 192 32.38 41.66 -39.49
N GLN A 193 32.19 42.63 -38.60
CA GLN A 193 31.70 42.39 -37.26
C GLN A 193 30.27 41.83 -37.27
N ASP A 194 29.37 42.40 -38.09
CA ASP A 194 28.01 41.88 -38.30
C ASP A 194 28.05 40.43 -38.80
N GLY A 195 28.92 40.13 -39.78
CA GLY A 195 29.11 38.77 -40.28
C GLY A 195 29.56 37.79 -39.20
N ALA A 196 30.50 38.21 -38.34
CA ALA A 196 30.96 37.40 -37.21
C ALA A 196 29.83 37.15 -36.20
N ASN A 197 29.01 38.16 -35.92
CA ASN A 197 27.86 38.06 -35.03
C ASN A 197 26.81 37.07 -35.57
N TYR A 198 26.50 37.11 -36.87
CA TYR A 198 25.59 36.15 -37.49
C TYR A 198 26.12 34.72 -37.42
N GLN A 199 27.42 34.54 -37.62
CA GLN A 199 28.06 33.23 -37.48
C GLN A 199 27.97 32.70 -36.05
N GLN A 200 28.27 33.53 -35.04
CA GLN A 200 28.16 33.15 -33.63
C GLN A 200 26.71 32.80 -33.27
N ARG A 201 25.74 33.64 -33.67
CA ARG A 201 24.31 33.38 -33.46
C ARG A 201 23.88 32.03 -34.05
N ARG A 202 24.37 31.69 -35.25
CA ARG A 202 24.08 30.40 -35.87
C ARG A 202 24.69 29.22 -35.10
N GLN A 203 25.89 29.39 -34.55
CA GLN A 203 26.52 28.39 -33.68
C GLN A 203 25.72 28.20 -32.39
N ASP A 204 25.20 29.29 -31.80
CA ASP A 204 24.35 29.23 -30.62
C ASP A 204 23.05 28.47 -30.92
N TRP A 205 22.38 28.79 -32.03
CA TRP A 205 21.20 28.03 -32.47
C TRP A 205 21.51 26.56 -32.72
N GLU A 206 22.70 26.24 -33.25
CA GLU A 206 23.14 24.86 -33.44
C GLU A 206 23.22 24.08 -32.13
N ILE A 207 23.72 24.72 -31.09
CA ILE A 207 23.80 24.13 -29.75
C ILE A 207 22.39 23.92 -29.19
N GLU A 208 21.53 24.93 -29.28
CA GLU A 208 20.16 24.88 -28.74
C GLU A 208 19.31 23.78 -29.37
N TRP A 209 19.30 23.64 -30.71
CA TRP A 209 18.51 22.57 -31.33
C TRP A 209 19.08 21.18 -31.03
N LYS A 210 20.41 21.03 -30.98
CA LYS A 210 21.04 19.74 -30.61
C LYS A 210 20.77 19.36 -29.15
N GLN A 211 20.73 20.35 -28.27
CA GLN A 211 20.36 20.15 -26.87
C GLN A 211 18.89 19.73 -26.76
N ALA A 212 17.98 20.42 -27.44
CA ALA A 212 16.56 20.05 -27.49
C ALA A 212 16.37 18.63 -28.06
N GLN A 213 17.10 18.26 -29.12
CA GLN A 213 17.08 16.91 -29.67
C GLN A 213 17.54 15.84 -28.65
N SER A 214 18.57 16.15 -27.87
CA SER A 214 19.07 15.26 -26.83
C SER A 214 18.07 15.12 -25.68
N GLU A 215 17.40 16.20 -25.31
CA GLU A 215 16.33 16.20 -24.32
C GLU A 215 15.12 15.37 -24.75
N ILE A 216 14.68 15.48 -26.00
CA ILE A 216 13.64 14.61 -26.59
C ILE A 216 14.04 13.13 -26.46
N ASN A 217 15.28 12.79 -26.80
CA ASN A 217 15.78 11.42 -26.70
C ASN A 217 15.83 10.90 -25.25
N ILE A 218 16.10 11.77 -24.28
CA ILE A 218 16.06 11.44 -22.85
C ILE A 218 14.62 11.19 -22.41
N ILE A 219 13.69 12.09 -22.76
CA ILE A 219 12.27 11.96 -22.41
C ILE A 219 11.67 10.71 -23.04
N ASP A 220 12.07 10.34 -24.26
CA ASP A 220 11.63 9.09 -24.90
C ASP A 220 12.06 7.84 -24.13
N LYS A 221 13.25 7.85 -23.53
CA LYS A 221 13.68 6.76 -22.65
C LYS A 221 12.87 6.74 -21.35
N GLN A 222 12.61 7.90 -20.77
CA GLN A 222 11.78 8.02 -19.57
C GLN A 222 10.34 7.57 -19.82
N LEU A 223 9.76 7.87 -20.99
CA LEU A 223 8.44 7.38 -21.38
C LEU A 223 8.40 5.86 -21.50
N LYS A 224 9.43 5.24 -22.08
CA LYS A 224 9.55 3.76 -22.12
C LYS A 224 9.67 3.15 -20.73
N GLU A 225 10.46 3.77 -19.85
CA GLU A 225 10.54 3.36 -18.44
C GLU A 225 9.18 3.48 -17.74
N GLN A 226 8.47 4.58 -17.96
CA GLN A 226 7.14 4.81 -17.40
C GLN A 226 6.11 3.78 -17.90
N GLU A 227 6.19 3.35 -19.16
CA GLU A 227 5.36 2.27 -19.69
C GLU A 227 5.63 0.93 -18.99
N LEU A 228 6.89 0.61 -18.71
CA LEU A 228 7.25 -0.57 -17.93
C LEU A 228 6.73 -0.47 -16.48
N LEU A 229 6.77 0.72 -15.88
CA LEU A 229 6.20 0.95 -14.55
C LEU A 229 4.68 0.75 -14.53
N ILE A 230 3.96 1.22 -15.56
CA ILE A 230 2.52 0.98 -15.70
C ILE A 230 2.24 -0.53 -15.82
N GLN A 231 3.01 -1.25 -16.64
CA GLN A 231 2.86 -2.71 -16.78
C GLN A 231 3.15 -3.44 -15.46
N SER A 232 4.17 -3.02 -14.73
CA SER A 232 4.50 -3.55 -13.41
C SER A 232 3.36 -3.32 -12.41
N ALA A 233 2.80 -2.11 -12.36
CA ALA A 233 1.65 -1.80 -11.51
C ALA A 233 0.40 -2.64 -11.88
N GLN A 234 0.17 -2.91 -13.17
CA GLN A 234 -0.90 -3.80 -13.63
C GLN A 234 -0.66 -5.27 -13.22
N ILE A 235 0.59 -5.74 -13.20
CA ILE A 235 0.94 -7.06 -12.67
C ILE A 235 0.66 -7.12 -11.17
N SER A 236 1.08 -6.12 -10.40
CA SER A 236 0.81 -6.02 -8.96
C SER A 236 -0.68 -5.98 -8.64
N LEU A 237 -1.49 -5.31 -9.47
CA LEU A 237 -2.95 -5.34 -9.37
C LEU A 237 -3.51 -6.75 -9.58
N ARG A 238 -3.05 -7.45 -10.62
CA ARG A 238 -3.46 -8.84 -10.89
C ARG A 238 -3.03 -9.78 -9.76
N GLU A 239 -1.85 -9.58 -9.19
CA GLU A 239 -1.39 -10.32 -8.01
C GLU A 239 -2.31 -10.08 -6.82
N ALA A 240 -2.63 -8.82 -6.49
CA ALA A 240 -3.53 -8.50 -5.39
C ALA A 240 -4.94 -9.11 -5.58
N GLN A 241 -5.44 -9.12 -6.82
CA GLN A 241 -6.70 -9.79 -7.18
C GLN A 241 -6.60 -11.31 -7.02
N ALA A 242 -5.51 -11.94 -7.45
CA ALA A 242 -5.30 -13.37 -7.27
C ALA A 242 -5.19 -13.75 -5.78
N GLN A 243 -4.48 -12.96 -4.97
CA GLN A 243 -4.42 -13.13 -3.52
C GLN A 243 -5.79 -13.01 -2.86
N ARG A 244 -6.62 -12.06 -3.30
CA ARG A 244 -8.02 -11.95 -2.85
C ARG A 244 -8.83 -13.19 -3.22
N ASN A 245 -8.72 -13.68 -4.45
CA ASN A 245 -9.46 -14.85 -4.89
C ASN A 245 -9.06 -16.09 -4.10
N ALA A 246 -7.75 -16.32 -3.91
CA ALA A 246 -7.26 -17.41 -3.05
C ALA A 246 -7.77 -17.27 -1.61
N ALA A 247 -7.86 -16.04 -1.07
CA ALA A 247 -8.42 -15.81 0.24
C ALA A 247 -9.94 -16.10 0.32
N VAL A 248 -10.69 -15.80 -0.74
CA VAL A 248 -12.12 -16.13 -0.84
C VAL A 248 -12.32 -17.63 -0.94
N GLU A 249 -11.54 -18.33 -1.78
CA GLU A 249 -11.60 -19.80 -1.90
C GLU A 249 -11.32 -20.49 -0.56
N LEU A 250 -10.32 -20.01 0.20
CA LEU A 250 -10.04 -20.54 1.53
C LEU A 250 -11.19 -20.26 2.51
N TYR A 251 -11.81 -19.08 2.44
CA TYR A 251 -12.96 -18.74 3.27
C TYR A 251 -14.17 -19.64 2.98
N GLU A 252 -14.45 -19.90 1.71
CA GLU A 252 -15.49 -20.84 1.31
C GLU A 252 -15.18 -22.24 1.84
N PHE A 253 -13.96 -22.73 1.65
CA PHE A 253 -13.52 -24.03 2.15
C PHE A 253 -13.76 -24.21 3.66
N ILE A 254 -13.38 -23.23 4.48
CA ILE A 254 -13.55 -23.30 5.95
C ILE A 254 -14.99 -23.04 6.43
N THR A 255 -15.91 -22.61 5.56
CA THR A 255 -17.31 -22.34 5.91
C THR A 255 -18.29 -23.36 5.35
N THR A 256 -17.97 -24.03 4.24
CA THR A 256 -18.83 -25.04 3.59
C THR A 256 -18.45 -26.48 3.92
N GLY A 257 -17.27 -26.72 4.50
CA GLY A 257 -16.81 -28.06 4.87
C GLY A 257 -17.63 -28.74 5.97
N PHE A 258 -17.23 -29.96 6.36
CA PHE A 258 -17.89 -30.68 7.46
C PHE A 258 -17.49 -30.14 8.84
N LEU A 259 -16.20 -29.86 9.05
CA LEU A 259 -15.62 -29.41 10.33
C LEU A 259 -15.76 -27.88 10.49
N VAL A 260 -16.99 -27.40 10.40
CA VAL A 260 -17.33 -25.97 10.46
C VAL A 260 -17.94 -25.62 11.81
N VAL A 261 -17.96 -24.31 12.14
CA VAL A 261 -18.53 -23.77 13.38
C VAL A 261 -19.92 -24.37 13.72
N PRO A 262 -20.92 -24.40 12.83
CA PRO A 262 -22.23 -24.96 13.17
C PRO A 262 -22.19 -26.47 13.51
N THR A 263 -21.26 -27.23 12.92
CA THR A 263 -21.08 -28.66 13.24
C THR A 263 -20.53 -28.85 14.64
N TYR A 264 -19.56 -28.02 15.06
CA TYR A 264 -19.05 -28.05 16.43
C TYR A 264 -20.09 -27.60 17.46
N GLN A 265 -20.90 -26.58 17.14
CA GLN A 265 -22.02 -26.15 17.98
C GLN A 265 -23.04 -27.28 18.18
N TRP A 266 -23.38 -27.98 17.10
CA TRP A 266 -24.26 -29.15 17.18
C TRP A 266 -23.66 -30.27 18.04
N LEU A 267 -22.38 -30.59 17.85
CA LEU A 267 -21.67 -31.61 18.62
C LEU A 267 -21.61 -31.26 20.10
N MET A 268 -21.26 -30.02 20.44
CA MET A 268 -21.24 -29.50 21.80
C MET A 268 -22.62 -29.66 22.44
N ASN A 269 -23.69 -29.19 21.79
CA ASN A 269 -25.05 -29.31 22.29
C ASN A 269 -25.42 -30.78 22.56
N ARG A 270 -25.05 -31.69 21.65
CA ARG A 270 -25.32 -33.12 21.83
C ARG A 270 -24.55 -33.71 23.01
N LEU A 271 -23.28 -33.36 23.18
CA LEU A 271 -22.46 -33.80 24.30
C LEU A 271 -22.94 -33.23 25.63
N SER A 272 -23.38 -31.97 25.68
CA SER A 272 -23.93 -31.34 26.88
C SER A 272 -25.22 -32.02 27.36
N ILE A 273 -26.11 -32.40 26.44
CA ILE A 273 -27.34 -33.15 26.76
C ILE A 273 -27.02 -34.51 27.40
N LEU A 274 -25.94 -35.17 26.97
CA LEU A 274 -25.51 -36.46 27.53
C LEU A 274 -24.75 -36.31 28.86
N TYR A 275 -24.04 -35.20 29.05
CA TYR A 275 -23.21 -34.98 30.23
C TYR A 275 -24.02 -34.83 31.53
N ALA A 276 -25.12 -34.08 31.51
CA ALA A 276 -25.90 -33.82 32.73
C ALA A 276 -26.50 -35.12 33.35
N PRO A 277 -27.20 -35.99 32.59
CA PRO A 277 -27.67 -37.27 33.13
C PRO A 277 -26.54 -38.22 33.54
N ALA A 278 -25.42 -38.22 32.81
CA ALA A 278 -24.25 -39.03 33.16
C ALA A 278 -23.62 -38.56 34.49
N TYR A 279 -23.54 -37.25 34.71
CA TYR A 279 -23.10 -36.68 35.97
C TYR A 279 -24.00 -37.10 37.14
N ASP A 280 -25.33 -36.97 36.98
CA ASP A 280 -26.30 -37.36 38.00
C ASP A 280 -26.22 -38.87 38.35
N ALA A 281 -26.03 -39.72 37.34
CA ALA A 281 -25.86 -41.16 37.52
C ALA A 281 -24.55 -41.54 38.23
N VAL A 282 -23.45 -40.87 37.89
CA VAL A 282 -22.15 -41.09 38.56
C VAL A 282 -22.17 -40.56 39.99
N LEU A 283 -22.81 -39.42 40.22
CA LEU A 283 -22.97 -38.84 41.56
C LEU A 283 -23.79 -39.78 42.46
N SER A 284 -24.90 -40.35 41.95
CA SER A 284 -25.70 -41.30 42.72
C SER A 284 -24.92 -42.57 43.07
N LEU A 285 -24.11 -43.11 42.14
CA LEU A 285 -23.20 -44.24 42.41
C LEU A 285 -22.17 -43.91 43.49
N CYS A 286 -21.56 -42.73 43.44
CA CYS A 286 -20.62 -42.28 44.46
C CYS A 286 -21.29 -42.16 45.85
N LEU A 287 -22.53 -41.68 45.92
CA LEU A 287 -23.31 -41.61 47.15
C LEU A 287 -23.71 -43.01 47.68
N MET A 288 -24.02 -43.97 46.81
CA MET A 288 -24.26 -45.37 47.20
C MET A 288 -23.01 -46.03 47.77
N VAL A 289 -21.84 -45.76 47.19
CA VAL A 289 -20.54 -46.24 47.70
C VAL A 289 -20.26 -45.68 49.09
N GLU A 290 -20.54 -44.40 49.33
CA GLU A 290 -20.43 -43.78 50.64
C GLU A 290 -21.38 -44.42 51.67
N ALA A 291 -22.62 -44.72 51.26
CA ALA A 291 -23.58 -45.43 52.10
C ALA A 291 -23.12 -46.86 52.45
N GLY A 292 -22.59 -47.61 51.48
CA GLY A 292 -22.03 -48.95 51.70
C GLY A 292 -20.81 -48.93 52.61
N TRP A 293 -19.95 -47.91 52.50
CA TRP A 293 -18.83 -47.71 53.41
C TRP A 293 -19.29 -47.48 54.85
N ARG A 294 -20.26 -46.59 55.06
CA ARG A 294 -20.84 -46.31 56.38
C ARG A 294 -21.43 -47.57 57.01
N TYR A 295 -22.11 -48.38 56.21
CA TYR A 295 -22.69 -49.63 56.65
C TYR A 295 -21.62 -50.65 57.08
N GLU A 296 -20.53 -50.80 56.32
CA GLU A 296 -19.45 -51.74 56.64
C GLU A 296 -18.55 -51.29 57.82
N VAL A 297 -18.36 -49.98 58.02
CA VAL A 297 -17.52 -49.42 59.10
C VAL A 297 -18.29 -49.20 60.40
N GLY A 298 -19.63 -49.10 60.35
CA GLY A 298 -20.48 -48.89 61.52
C GLY A 298 -20.48 -47.46 62.08
N ASP A 299 -19.90 -46.50 61.35
CA ASP A 299 -19.85 -45.08 61.73
C ASP A 299 -20.92 -44.27 60.96
N TYR A 300 -22.00 -43.93 61.67
CA TYR A 300 -23.13 -43.16 61.14
C TYR A 300 -23.12 -41.68 61.58
N GLN A 301 -22.15 -41.28 62.41
CA GLN A 301 -22.12 -39.97 63.08
C GLN A 301 -21.18 -38.96 62.39
N GLN A 302 -20.23 -39.41 61.57
CA GLN A 302 -19.35 -38.51 60.81
C GLN A 302 -20.04 -37.79 59.64
N GLN A 303 -19.71 -36.50 59.45
CA GLN A 303 -20.08 -35.73 58.26
C GLN A 303 -19.55 -36.42 57.00
N GLY A 304 -20.40 -36.54 55.98
CA GLY A 304 -20.11 -37.29 54.77
C GLY A 304 -18.83 -36.91 54.05
N PHE A 305 -18.23 -37.94 53.44
CA PHE A 305 -16.95 -37.79 52.75
C PHE A 305 -17.09 -36.89 51.51
N LEU A 306 -18.21 -36.99 50.82
CA LEU A 306 -18.60 -36.14 49.69
C LEU A 306 -19.37 -34.92 50.20
N SER A 307 -18.70 -33.78 50.38
CA SER A 307 -19.39 -32.49 50.46
C SER A 307 -20.05 -32.22 49.10
N ARG A 308 -21.39 -32.05 49.08
CA ARG A 308 -22.12 -31.64 47.88
C ARG A 308 -21.51 -30.33 47.35
N PRO A 309 -20.89 -30.29 46.17
CA PRO A 309 -20.65 -29.00 45.54
C PRO A 309 -22.01 -28.46 45.10
N MET A 310 -22.31 -27.21 45.45
CA MET A 310 -23.51 -26.53 44.98
C MET A 310 -23.46 -26.47 43.46
N LEU A 311 -24.28 -27.29 42.79
CA LEU A 311 -24.74 -27.03 41.44
C LEU A 311 -25.68 -25.82 41.50
N GLY A 312 -25.11 -24.64 41.78
CA GLY A 312 -25.76 -23.37 41.52
C GLY A 312 -25.89 -23.22 40.01
N ILE A 313 -27.04 -22.73 39.57
CA ILE A 313 -27.36 -22.43 38.17
C ILE A 313 -26.31 -21.44 37.64
N ILE A 314 -25.28 -21.96 36.99
CA ILE A 314 -24.24 -21.18 36.34
C ILE A 314 -24.28 -21.55 34.86
N PRO A 315 -24.36 -20.58 33.94
CA PRO A 315 -24.38 -20.85 32.51
C PRO A 315 -23.20 -21.75 32.13
N ILE A 316 -23.42 -22.67 31.19
CA ILE A 316 -22.50 -23.75 30.80
C ILE A 316 -21.06 -23.26 30.54
N GLY A 317 -20.87 -21.99 30.12
CA GLY A 317 -19.55 -21.37 29.94
C GLY A 317 -18.79 -20.95 31.21
N ALA A 318 -19.43 -20.90 32.38
CA ALA A 318 -18.81 -20.58 33.67
C ALA A 318 -18.73 -21.79 34.63
N PHE A 319 -19.32 -22.93 34.26
CA PHE A 319 -19.25 -24.19 35.01
C PHE A 319 -17.80 -24.71 35.18
N TRP A 320 -16.90 -24.32 34.28
CA TRP A 320 -15.51 -24.79 34.24
C TRP A 320 -14.49 -23.88 34.95
N ARG A 321 -14.89 -22.72 35.49
CA ARG A 321 -13.94 -21.82 36.17
C ARG A 321 -13.57 -22.28 37.59
N ALA A 322 -14.31 -23.24 38.15
CA ALA A 322 -14.03 -23.83 39.44
C ALA A 322 -13.38 -25.21 39.27
N ASN A 323 -12.16 -25.31 39.80
CA ASN A 323 -11.26 -26.46 39.80
C ASN A 323 -11.80 -27.64 40.64
N HIS A 324 -13.03 -28.11 40.37
CA HIS A 324 -13.72 -29.17 41.12
C HIS A 324 -13.12 -30.58 40.89
N TYR A 325 -12.38 -30.76 39.79
CA TYR A 325 -11.75 -32.02 39.41
C TYR A 325 -10.66 -32.49 40.39
N ASN A 326 -9.84 -31.57 40.90
CA ASN A 326 -8.76 -31.89 41.85
C ASN A 326 -9.29 -32.20 43.26
N TRP A 327 -10.47 -31.71 43.61
CA TRP A 327 -11.04 -31.88 44.95
C TRP A 327 -11.57 -33.30 45.20
N ILE A 328 -12.27 -33.89 44.21
CA ILE A 328 -12.78 -35.28 44.32
C ILE A 328 -11.61 -36.26 44.28
N TYR A 329 -10.66 -36.09 43.35
CA TYR A 329 -9.55 -37.03 43.17
C TYR A 329 -8.58 -37.05 44.37
N SER A 330 -8.28 -35.88 44.97
CA SER A 330 -7.38 -35.77 46.13
C SER A 330 -7.97 -36.32 47.43
N LYS A 331 -9.29 -36.21 47.62
CA LYS A 331 -9.98 -36.89 48.72
C LYS A 331 -9.95 -38.41 48.52
N TRP A 332 -10.34 -38.90 47.34
CA TRP A 332 -10.36 -40.34 47.04
C TRP A 332 -9.00 -41.05 47.16
N LYS A 333 -7.90 -40.37 46.82
CA LYS A 333 -6.54 -40.90 47.03
C LYS A 333 -6.25 -41.14 48.53
N ARG A 334 -6.76 -40.27 49.40
CA ARG A 334 -6.60 -40.37 50.88
C ARG A 334 -7.32 -41.58 51.49
N LEU A 335 -8.47 -41.99 50.93
CA LEU A 335 -9.18 -43.21 51.32
C LEU A 335 -8.46 -44.50 50.88
N GLY A 336 -7.80 -44.49 49.71
CA GLY A 336 -6.99 -45.62 49.26
C GLY A 336 -5.83 -45.93 50.21
N TYR A 337 -5.21 -44.90 50.80
CA TYR A 337 -4.14 -45.04 51.78
C TYR A 337 -4.62 -45.45 53.19
N SER A 338 -5.85 -45.10 53.59
CA SER A 338 -6.38 -45.48 54.91
C SER A 338 -6.86 -46.93 54.95
N VAL A 339 -7.35 -47.47 53.84
CA VAL A 339 -7.81 -48.87 53.74
C VAL A 339 -6.62 -49.85 53.69
N THR A 340 -5.47 -49.44 53.14
CA THR A 340 -4.24 -50.26 53.18
C THR A 340 -3.58 -50.33 54.56
N ASN A 341 -3.89 -49.41 55.48
CA ASN A 341 -3.38 -49.40 56.85
C ASN A 341 -4.36 -50.00 57.88
N ALA A 342 -5.57 -50.41 57.43
CA ALA A 342 -6.64 -50.94 58.29
C ALA A 342 -7.00 -52.41 58.00
N VAL A 343 -6.19 -53.08 57.18
CA VAL A 343 -6.12 -54.55 57.04
C VAL A 343 -4.78 -54.97 57.59
#